data_AF-A0A7Y2GN93-F1
#
_entry.id   AF-A0A7Y2GN93-F1
#
_cell.length_a   1.000
_cell.length_b   1.000
_cell.length_c   1.000
_cell.angle_alpha   90.00
_cell.angle_beta   90.00
_cell.angle_gamma   90.00
#
_symmetry.space_group_name_H-M   'P 1'
#
loop_
_entity.id
_entity.type
_entity.pdbx_description
1 polymer ?
#
loop_
_entity_poly.entity_id
_entity_poly.type
_entity_poly.pdbx_seq_one_letter_code
_entity_poly.pdbx_strand_id
1 'polypeptide(L)'
;MKRINTLTSLFLLVYGGLHAQEALLSKEEAANLALANNFGIKVALNEVEIAENNKGVLNSGYLPTVTASAGANYNRDDSVTEFPQQFDAEGNPRPDIDISKAESQR
;
A
#
# COMPACT_ATOMS: atom_id res chain seq x y z
N MET A 1 37.58 26.47 -61.71
CA MET A 1 36.14 26.41 -62.04
C MET A 1 35.61 24.99 -62.19
N LYS A 2 36.17 24.13 -63.07
CA LYS A 2 35.66 22.75 -63.28
C LYS A 2 35.62 21.86 -62.03
N ARG A 3 36.59 21.98 -61.11
CA ARG A 3 36.65 21.23 -59.83
C ARG A 3 35.60 21.67 -58.80
N ILE A 4 35.20 22.95 -58.81
CA ILE A 4 34.12 23.45 -57.95
C ILE A 4 32.77 22.88 -58.43
N ASN A 5 32.52 22.91 -59.75
CA ASN A 5 31.27 22.39 -60.33
C ASN A 5 31.10 20.89 -60.09
N THR A 6 32.19 20.11 -60.14
CA THR A 6 32.16 18.67 -59.82
C THR A 6 31.88 18.43 -58.34
N LEU A 7 32.43 19.25 -57.44
CA LEU A 7 32.13 19.16 -56.01
C LEU A 7 30.67 19.49 -55.70
N THR A 8 30.10 20.52 -56.32
CA THR A 8 28.67 20.87 -56.18
C THR A 8 27.74 19.81 -56.76
N SER A 9 28.08 19.21 -57.91
CA SER A 9 27.30 18.08 -58.45
C SER A 9 27.36 16.85 -57.55
N LEU A 10 28.51 16.56 -56.94
CA LEU A 10 28.64 15.47 -55.99
C LEU A 10 27.83 15.73 -54.71
N PHE A 11 27.82 16.98 -54.23
CA PHE A 11 27.02 17.39 -53.09
C PHE A 11 25.51 17.24 -53.38
N LEU A 12 25.03 17.70 -54.53
CA LEU A 12 23.61 17.53 -54.93
C LEU A 12 23.19 16.05 -55.08
N LEU A 13 24.10 15.18 -55.52
CA LEU A 13 23.85 13.75 -55.64
C LEU A 13 23.60 13.09 -54.26
N VAL A 14 24.30 13.55 -53.22
CA VAL A 14 24.18 13.00 -51.86
C VAL A 14 22.88 13.42 -51.17
N TYR A 15 22.33 14.60 -51.49
CA TYR A 15 21.08 15.08 -50.89
C TYR A 15 19.81 14.43 -51.45
N GLY A 16 19.85 13.92 -52.70
CA GLY A 16 18.66 13.39 -53.38
C GLY A 16 18.11 12.08 -52.82
N GLY A 17 18.89 11.34 -52.01
CA GLY A 17 18.50 10.03 -51.47
C GLY A 17 18.04 10.05 -50.01
N LEU A 18 17.98 11.21 -49.36
CA LEU A 18 17.60 11.31 -47.94
C LEU A 18 16.07 11.33 -47.82
N HIS A 19 15.47 10.15 -47.65
CA HIS A 19 14.06 10.01 -47.27
C HIS A 19 13.94 9.88 -45.76
N ALA A 20 13.63 10.98 -45.08
CA ALA A 20 13.43 11.04 -43.63
C ALA A 20 11.95 11.12 -43.21
N GLN A 21 11.02 11.18 -44.17
CA GLN A 21 9.59 11.14 -43.87
C GLN A 21 9.18 9.73 -43.44
N GLU A 22 8.73 9.60 -42.21
CA GLU A 22 7.97 8.43 -41.76
C GLU A 22 6.73 8.23 -42.62
N ALA A 23 6.31 6.96 -42.78
CA ALA A 23 5.09 6.63 -43.49
C ALA A 23 3.90 7.38 -42.87
N LEU A 24 3.05 7.98 -43.71
CA LEU A 24 1.85 8.66 -43.24
C LEU A 24 0.96 7.67 -42.50
N LEU A 25 0.73 7.93 -41.22
CA LEU A 25 -0.11 7.11 -40.36
C LEU A 25 -1.54 7.11 -40.90
N SER A 26 -2.05 5.92 -41.25
CA SER A 26 -3.43 5.78 -41.68
C SER A 26 -4.39 6.00 -40.49
N LYS A 27 -5.65 6.37 -40.79
CA LYS A 27 -6.68 6.54 -39.75
C LYS A 27 -6.89 5.27 -38.93
N GLU A 28 -6.79 4.11 -39.58
CA GLU A 28 -6.95 2.81 -38.93
C GLU A 28 -5.78 2.50 -38.00
N GLU A 29 -4.54 2.71 -38.44
CA GLU A 29 -3.35 2.54 -37.60
C GLU A 29 -3.36 3.51 -36.42
N ALA A 30 -3.78 4.75 -36.63
CA ALA A 30 -3.94 5.73 -35.55
C ALA A 30 -4.98 5.29 -34.52
N ALA A 31 -6.12 4.75 -34.96
CA ALA A 31 -7.15 4.24 -34.06
C ALA A 31 -6.65 3.02 -33.26
N ASN A 32 -5.99 2.07 -33.93
CA ASN A 32 -5.42 0.89 -33.28
C ASN A 32 -4.34 1.26 -32.26
N LEU A 33 -3.45 2.18 -32.63
CA LEU A 33 -2.40 2.69 -31.74
C LEU A 33 -2.99 3.39 -30.52
N ALA A 34 -4.02 4.21 -30.73
CA ALA A 34 -4.72 4.90 -29.66
C ALA A 34 -5.39 3.91 -28.71
N LEU A 35 -6.12 2.91 -29.20
CA LEU A 35 -6.77 1.88 -28.38
C LEU A 35 -5.75 1.03 -27.60
N ALA A 36 -4.70 0.57 -28.27
CA ALA A 36 -3.66 -0.27 -27.65
C ALA A 36 -2.88 0.47 -26.54
N ASN A 37 -2.72 1.79 -26.67
CA ASN A 37 -1.98 2.60 -25.71
C ASN A 37 -2.85 3.54 -24.87
N ASN A 38 -4.18 3.40 -24.93
CA ASN A 38 -5.07 4.23 -24.15
C ASN A 38 -4.95 3.87 -22.66
N PHE A 39 -4.49 4.82 -21.85
CA PHE A 39 -4.40 4.62 -20.41
C PHE A 39 -5.76 4.42 -19.74
N GLY A 40 -6.82 5.07 -20.21
CA GLY A 40 -8.17 4.89 -19.69
C GLY A 40 -8.66 3.46 -19.85
N ILE A 41 -8.47 2.86 -21.03
CA ILE A 41 -8.81 1.45 -21.28
C ILE A 41 -7.96 0.53 -20.40
N LYS A 42 -6.65 0.76 -20.31
CA LYS A 42 -5.76 -0.05 -19.45
C LYS A 42 -6.17 0.02 -17.97
N VAL A 43 -6.50 1.20 -17.47
CA VAL A 43 -6.99 1.38 -16.10
C VAL A 43 -8.31 0.66 -15.90
N ALA A 44 -9.27 0.81 -16.82
CA ALA A 44 -10.56 0.12 -16.74
C ALA A 44 -10.42 -1.41 -16.75
N LEU A 45 -9.51 -1.97 -17.56
CA LEU A 45 -9.21 -3.40 -17.55
C LEU A 45 -8.61 -3.85 -16.21
N ASN A 46 -7.69 -3.08 -15.64
CA ASN A 46 -7.11 -3.38 -14.33
C ASN A 46 -8.18 -3.29 -13.22
N GLU A 47 -9.11 -2.35 -13.29
CA GLU A 47 -10.23 -2.25 -12.33
C GLU A 47 -11.13 -3.49 -12.39
N VAL A 48 -11.38 -4.04 -13.58
CA VAL A 48 -12.11 -5.30 -13.75
C VAL A 48 -11.34 -6.47 -13.12
N GLU A 49 -10.03 -6.58 -13.38
CA GLU A 49 -9.18 -7.62 -12.79
C GLU A 49 -9.16 -7.53 -11.25
N ILE A 50 -9.06 -6.32 -10.70
CA ILE A 50 -9.15 -6.08 -9.25
C ILE A 50 -10.52 -6.51 -8.71
N ALA A 51 -11.61 -6.16 -9.41
CA ALA A 51 -12.95 -6.55 -9.00
C ALA A 51 -13.14 -8.08 -9.01
N GLU A 52 -12.59 -8.79 -10.00
CA GLU A 52 -12.59 -10.25 -10.07
C GLU A 52 -11.78 -10.87 -8.92
N ASN A 53 -10.60 -10.32 -8.63
CA ASN A 53 -9.74 -10.77 -7.54
C ASN A 53 -10.42 -10.62 -6.17
N ASN A 54 -11.08 -9.48 -5.93
CA ASN A 54 -11.81 -9.20 -4.70
C ASN A 54 -13.07 -10.07 -4.56
N LYS A 55 -13.74 -10.40 -5.67
CA LYS A 55 -14.89 -11.31 -5.68
C LYS A 55 -14.50 -12.77 -5.43
N GLY A 56 -13.24 -13.14 -5.70
CA GLY A 56 -12.75 -14.51 -5.55
C GLY A 56 -13.04 -15.11 -4.18
N VAL A 57 -13.37 -16.40 -4.13
CA VAL A 57 -13.78 -17.13 -2.90
C VAL A 57 -12.80 -16.97 -1.72
N LEU A 58 -11.52 -16.75 -2.02
CA LEU A 58 -10.45 -16.55 -1.03
C LEU A 58 -10.43 -15.13 -0.44
N ASN A 59 -10.83 -14.12 -1.21
CA ASN A 59 -10.80 -12.72 -0.81
C ASN A 59 -12.17 -12.18 -0.41
N SER A 60 -13.24 -12.91 -0.71
CA SER A 60 -14.62 -12.51 -0.39
C SER A 60 -15.04 -12.81 1.05
N GLY A 61 -14.18 -13.44 1.86
CA GLY A 61 -14.53 -13.87 3.22
C GLY A 61 -15.57 -15.00 3.25
N TYR A 62 -15.78 -15.70 2.13
CA TYR A 62 -16.73 -16.81 2.02
C TYR A 62 -16.30 -18.03 2.86
N LEU A 63 -15.00 -18.24 3.02
CA LEU A 63 -14.45 -19.36 3.77
C LEU A 63 -14.34 -19.03 5.27
N PRO A 64 -14.59 -20.00 6.16
CA PRO A 64 -14.40 -19.80 7.59
C PRO A 64 -12.92 -19.58 7.92
N THR A 65 -12.64 -18.63 8.81
CA THR A 65 -11.30 -18.43 9.37
C THR A 65 -11.12 -19.32 10.61
N VAL A 66 -10.07 -20.15 10.63
CA VAL A 66 -9.69 -20.93 11.81
C VAL A 66 -8.48 -20.25 12.46
N THR A 67 -8.66 -19.74 13.67
CA THR A 67 -7.59 -19.16 14.49
C THR A 67 -7.50 -19.89 15.83
N ALA A 68 -6.28 -20.05 16.34
CA ALA A 68 -6.02 -20.59 17.66
C ALA A 68 -5.22 -19.56 18.46
N SER A 69 -5.73 -19.20 19.63
CA SER A 69 -5.08 -18.28 20.56
C SER A 69 -4.93 -18.95 21.92
N ALA A 70 -3.74 -18.86 22.51
CA ALA A 70 -3.46 -19.29 23.88
C ALA A 70 -2.83 -18.12 24.64
N GLY A 71 -3.24 -17.93 25.90
CA GLY A 71 -2.72 -16.87 26.76
C GLY A 71 -2.89 -17.25 28.22
N ALA A 72 -1.97 -16.78 29.05
CA ALA A 72 -2.05 -16.87 30.51
C ALA A 72 -1.75 -15.47 31.06
N ASN A 73 -2.55 -15.01 32.02
CA ASN A 73 -2.34 -13.73 32.68
C ASN A 73 -2.22 -13.96 34.19
N TYR A 74 -1.14 -13.44 34.79
CA TYR A 74 -0.94 -13.43 36.23
C TYR A 74 -0.68 -11.99 36.65
N ASN A 75 -1.54 -11.47 37.52
CA ASN A 75 -1.38 -10.17 38.13
C ASN A 75 -1.24 -10.31 39.63
N ARG A 76 -0.22 -9.65 40.20
CA ARG A 76 0.01 -9.55 41.63
C ARG A 76 0.17 -8.08 42.00
N ASP A 77 -0.71 -7.62 42.90
CA ASP A 77 -0.72 -6.25 43.40
C ASP A 77 -0.40 -6.23 44.90
N ASP A 78 0.40 -5.25 45.32
CA ASP A 78 0.67 -4.93 46.71
C ASP A 78 0.21 -3.46 46.94
N SER A 79 -0.62 -3.21 47.95
CA SER A 79 -1.20 -1.89 48.23
C SER A 79 -1.29 -1.63 49.74
N VAL A 80 -0.86 -0.43 50.15
CA VAL A 80 -0.97 0.04 51.54
C VAL A 80 -1.92 1.22 51.58
N THR A 81 -2.94 1.13 52.44
CA THR A 81 -3.86 2.23 52.72
C THR A 81 -3.58 2.77 54.12
N GLU A 82 -3.06 3.99 54.18
CA GLU A 82 -2.76 4.69 55.43
C GLU A 82 -3.98 5.49 55.92
N PHE A 83 -4.21 5.52 57.24
CA PHE A 83 -5.34 6.26 57.84
C PHE A 83 -4.86 7.36 58.82
N PRO A 84 -4.14 8.39 58.34
CA PRO A 84 -3.63 9.43 59.20
C PRO A 84 -4.77 10.22 59.86
N GLN A 85 -4.65 10.44 61.17
CA GLN A 85 -5.59 11.22 62.00
C GLN A 85 -7.00 10.63 62.15
N GLN A 86 -7.19 9.36 61.80
CA GLN A 86 -8.43 8.65 62.07
C GLN A 86 -8.27 7.78 63.33
N PHE A 87 -9.25 7.83 64.23
CA PHE A 87 -9.25 7.08 65.48
C PHE A 87 -10.36 6.02 65.48
N ASP A 88 -10.13 4.90 66.17
CA ASP A 88 -11.14 3.84 66.39
C ASP A 88 -12.20 4.25 67.43
N ALA A 89 -13.17 3.38 67.70
CA ALA A 89 -14.25 3.67 68.65
C ALA A 89 -13.72 3.79 70.10
N GLU A 90 -12.51 3.29 70.33
CA GLU A 90 -11.78 3.29 71.59
C GLU A 90 -10.80 4.48 71.71
N GLY A 91 -10.71 5.34 70.69
CA GLY A 91 -9.89 6.56 70.68
C GLY A 91 -8.41 6.37 70.32
N ASN A 92 -8.00 5.18 69.85
CA ASN A 92 -6.64 4.93 69.39
C ASN A 92 -6.49 5.22 67.89
N PRO A 93 -5.30 5.61 67.40
CA PRO A 93 -5.06 5.77 65.97
C PRO A 93 -5.38 4.48 65.21
N ARG A 94 -6.14 4.58 64.12
CA ARG A 94 -6.48 3.41 63.30
C ARG A 94 -5.22 2.85 62.64
N PRO A 95 -5.01 1.53 62.66
CA PRO A 95 -3.89 0.91 61.99
C PRO A 95 -4.03 1.00 60.47
N ASP A 96 -2.89 1.08 59.79
CA ASP A 96 -2.83 1.03 58.33
C ASP A 96 -3.25 -0.36 57.83
N ILE A 97 -3.89 -0.39 56.66
CA ILE A 97 -4.29 -1.63 56.01
C ILE A 97 -3.25 -1.95 54.93
N ASP A 98 -2.47 -3.00 55.17
CA ASP A 98 -1.54 -3.58 54.19
C ASP A 98 -2.23 -4.76 53.48
N ILE A 99 -2.43 -4.60 52.18
CA ILE A 99 -2.89 -5.66 51.28
C ILE A 99 -1.70 -6.12 50.45
N SER A 100 -1.06 -7.19 50.90
CA SER A 100 0.07 -7.81 50.22
C SER A 100 -0.37 -9.08 49.48
N LYS A 101 0.21 -9.31 48.29
CA LYS A 101 0.00 -10.49 47.43
C LYS A 101 -1.45 -10.65 46.98
N ALA A 102 -2.12 -9.55 46.63
CA ALA A 102 -3.42 -9.63 45.99
C ALA A 102 -3.24 -10.19 44.57
N GLU A 103 -3.73 -11.41 44.34
CA GLU A 103 -3.60 -12.06 43.04
C GLU A 103 -4.95 -12.10 42.32
N SER A 104 -4.95 -11.74 41.03
CA SER A 104 -6.07 -12.04 40.14
C SER A 104 -5.62 -13.02 39.08
N GLN A 105 -6.29 -14.17 39.02
CA GLN A 105 -6.09 -15.18 37.99
C GLN A 105 -7.28 -15.10 37.02
N ARG A 106 -7.01 -15.11 35.71
CA ARG A 106 -8.03 -15.12 34.66
C ARG A 106 -7.77 -16.21 33.63
#